data_AF-A0A7C3X6S8-F1
#
_entry.id   AF-A0A7C3X6S8-F1
#
_cell.length_a   1.000
_cell.length_b   1.000
_cell.length_c   1.000
_cell.angle_alpha   90.00
_cell.angle_beta   90.00
_cell.angle_gamma   90.00
#
_symmetry.space_group_name_H-M   'P 1'
#
loop_
_entity.id
_entity.type
_entity.pdbx_description
1 polymer ?
#
loop_
_entity_poly.entity_id
_entity_poly.type
_entity_poly.pdbx_seq_one_letter_code
_entity_poly.pdbx_strand_id
1 'polypeptide(L)'
;ATETQVVSASVDLSGLHMASDRDFNRKSFTTGHTGFGVPFATWPDRADVPRNAARPLRYIDRYLTVTQGEVFYVTEALVKLEGLERGPAGNTAMAAAFSLARELPREATVVVQETEYTGAGKHHWAQLNFAKEMGVEVRAGDPADNKPGSVIVIPERPEQIQARDFDLERMRKSYVRNALHAAPAGYQPTAADLEFLAADTHTSVERVEEYLRELAEVS
;
A
#
# COMPACT_ATOMS: atom_id res chain seq x y z
N ALA A 1 -3.67 10.25 20.62
CA ALA A 1 -3.75 8.90 21.21
C ALA A 1 -2.34 8.34 21.19
N THR A 2 -1.77 7.97 22.34
CA THR A 2 -0.36 7.53 22.47
C THR A 2 -0.17 6.02 22.32
N GLU A 3 -1.28 5.26 22.27
CA GLU A 3 -1.27 3.79 22.22
C GLU A 3 -1.90 3.22 20.94
N THR A 4 -2.40 4.08 20.05
CA THR A 4 -3.04 3.66 18.81
C THR A 4 -1.99 3.37 17.75
N GLN A 5 -2.00 2.15 17.22
CA GLN A 5 -1.17 1.80 16.06
C GLN A 5 -1.83 2.22 14.76
N VAL A 6 -1.06 2.86 13.88
CA VAL A 6 -1.46 3.23 12.53
C VAL A 6 -0.94 2.18 11.56
N VAL A 7 -1.85 1.37 11.05
CA VAL A 7 -1.55 0.32 10.07
C VAL A 7 -1.92 0.81 8.68
N SER A 8 -0.94 0.87 7.78
CA SER A 8 -1.18 1.11 6.36
C SER A 8 -1.45 -0.19 5.61
N ALA A 9 -2.27 -0.10 4.57
CA ALA A 9 -2.60 -1.22 3.70
C ALA A 9 -2.44 -0.82 2.23
N SER A 10 -1.90 -1.73 1.43
CA SER A 10 -1.82 -1.59 -0.02
C SER A 10 -2.16 -2.90 -0.72
N VAL A 11 -2.63 -2.82 -1.96
CA VAL A 11 -2.68 -4.00 -2.80
C VAL A 11 -1.25 -4.31 -3.26
N ASP A 12 -0.87 -5.59 -3.24
CA ASP A 12 0.38 -6.05 -3.82
C ASP A 12 0.27 -5.98 -5.34
N LEU A 13 0.97 -4.99 -5.91
CA LEU A 13 1.15 -4.81 -7.34
C LEU A 13 2.62 -4.99 -7.74
N SER A 14 3.38 -5.79 -6.98
CA SER A 14 4.79 -6.02 -7.22
C SER A 14 5.06 -6.41 -8.68
N GLY A 15 6.01 -5.72 -9.30
CA GLY A 15 6.37 -5.89 -10.71
C GLY A 15 5.55 -5.06 -11.71
N LEU A 16 4.50 -4.36 -11.28
CA LEU A 16 3.78 -3.41 -12.14
C LEU A 16 4.33 -2.00 -11.98
N HIS A 17 4.35 -1.27 -13.10
CA HIS A 17 4.83 0.11 -13.14
C HIS A 17 3.71 1.07 -13.51
N MET A 18 3.48 2.07 -12.65
CA MET A 18 2.44 3.09 -12.89
C MET A 18 2.65 3.88 -14.19
N ALA A 19 3.90 4.04 -14.65
CA ALA A 19 4.25 4.76 -15.88
C ALA A 19 4.12 3.91 -17.16
N SER A 20 3.81 2.62 -17.04
CA SER A 20 3.64 1.71 -18.17
C SER A 20 2.14 1.55 -18.44
N ASP A 21 1.64 2.05 -19.57
CA ASP A 21 0.22 1.91 -19.93
C ASP A 21 -0.25 0.45 -19.88
N ARG A 22 0.62 -0.47 -20.30
CA ARG A 22 0.35 -1.90 -20.26
C ARG A 22 0.16 -2.41 -18.83
N ASP A 23 1.08 -2.06 -17.93
CA ASP A 23 1.05 -2.58 -16.56
C ASP A 23 -0.01 -1.84 -15.72
N PHE A 24 -0.21 -0.54 -15.98
CA PHE A 24 -1.25 0.28 -15.35
C PHE A 24 -2.66 -0.27 -15.62
N ASN A 25 -2.96 -0.66 -16.86
CA ASN A 25 -4.26 -1.23 -17.20
C ASN A 25 -4.46 -2.67 -16.66
N ARG A 26 -3.37 -3.35 -16.32
CA ARG A 26 -3.39 -4.72 -15.75
C ARG A 26 -3.38 -4.76 -14.23
N LYS A 27 -3.29 -3.62 -13.55
CA LYS A 27 -3.47 -3.55 -12.09
C LYS A 27 -4.91 -3.84 -11.66
N SER A 28 -5.87 -3.78 -12.59
CA SER A 28 -7.28 -4.13 -12.38
C SER A 28 -8.01 -3.33 -11.29
N PHE A 29 -7.54 -2.11 -11.00
CA PHE A 29 -8.25 -1.11 -10.20
C PHE A 29 -8.47 0.16 -11.02
N THR A 30 -9.67 0.76 -10.92
CA THR A 30 -9.98 2.02 -11.60
C THR A 30 -9.31 3.24 -10.97
N THR A 31 -9.03 3.19 -9.66
CA THR A 31 -8.33 4.28 -8.97
C THR A 31 -6.83 4.25 -9.26
N GLY A 32 -6.31 5.36 -9.80
CA GLY A 32 -4.93 5.55 -10.27
C GLY A 32 -3.87 5.08 -9.27
N HIS A 33 -4.03 5.47 -8.01
CA HIS A 33 -3.02 5.34 -6.96
C HIS A 33 -3.11 4.04 -6.15
N THR A 34 -4.17 3.24 -6.33
CA THR A 34 -4.37 2.00 -5.56
C THR A 34 -3.24 1.03 -5.83
N GLY A 35 -2.64 0.49 -4.76
CA GLY A 35 -1.50 -0.42 -4.85
C GLY A 35 -0.15 0.26 -5.11
N PHE A 36 -0.12 1.56 -5.43
CA PHE A 36 1.11 2.33 -5.68
C PHE A 36 1.53 3.21 -4.49
N GLY A 37 1.23 2.80 -3.25
CA GLY A 37 1.55 3.60 -2.05
C GLY A 37 3.05 3.78 -1.80
N VAL A 38 3.87 2.76 -2.08
CA VAL A 38 5.31 2.76 -1.78
C VAL A 38 6.09 3.87 -2.50
N PRO A 39 5.91 4.11 -3.82
CA PRO A 39 6.53 5.24 -4.50
C PRO A 39 6.26 6.61 -3.86
N PHE A 40 5.05 6.86 -3.35
CA PHE A 40 4.68 8.13 -2.73
C PHE A 40 5.09 8.21 -1.26
N ALA A 41 5.19 7.08 -0.57
CA ALA A 41 5.74 7.05 0.79
C ALA A 41 7.26 7.26 0.81
N THR A 42 7.98 6.73 -0.19
CA THR A 42 9.44 6.80 -0.26
C THR A 42 9.95 8.05 -0.97
N TRP A 43 9.11 8.79 -1.68
CA TRP A 43 9.47 10.09 -2.24
C TRP A 43 8.22 10.98 -2.36
N PRO A 44 7.75 11.60 -1.27
CA PRO A 44 6.48 12.33 -1.24
C PRO A 44 6.46 13.54 -2.17
N ASP A 45 7.59 14.22 -2.32
CA ASP A 45 7.72 15.45 -3.11
C ASP A 45 7.80 15.20 -4.63
N ARG A 46 7.71 13.94 -5.07
CA ARG A 46 7.62 13.59 -6.49
C ARG A 46 6.27 13.92 -7.12
N ALA A 47 5.25 14.14 -6.29
CA ALA A 47 3.92 14.49 -6.75
C ALA A 47 3.90 15.93 -7.28
N ASP A 48 2.81 16.34 -7.94
CA ASP A 48 2.65 17.69 -8.49
C ASP A 48 2.57 18.80 -7.41
N VAL A 49 2.81 18.45 -6.14
CA VAL A 49 2.81 19.35 -4.99
C VAL A 49 4.26 19.51 -4.50
N PRO A 50 4.90 20.68 -4.73
CA PRO A 50 6.32 20.89 -4.45
C PRO A 50 6.67 20.91 -2.94
N ARG A 51 5.67 21.01 -2.07
CA ARG A 51 5.80 20.85 -0.62
C ARG A 51 4.70 19.93 -0.14
N ASN A 52 4.95 18.62 -0.22
CA ASN A 52 3.92 17.66 0.10
C ASN A 52 3.73 17.56 1.63
N ALA A 53 2.51 17.82 2.11
CA ALA A 53 2.15 17.65 3.52
C ALA A 53 1.79 16.17 3.84
N ALA A 54 1.48 15.37 2.82
CA ALA A 54 1.23 13.94 2.96
C ALA A 54 2.56 13.19 3.13
N ARG A 55 2.98 13.06 4.40
CA ARG A 55 4.17 12.33 4.83
C ARG A 55 3.76 11.06 5.56
N PRO A 56 3.42 9.98 4.85
CA PRO A 56 2.81 8.81 5.48
C PRO A 56 3.76 8.09 6.45
N LEU A 57 5.05 7.99 6.12
CA LEU A 57 6.03 7.28 6.95
C LEU A 57 6.17 7.86 8.37
N ARG A 58 5.88 9.15 8.54
CA ARG A 58 5.85 9.84 9.84
C ARG A 58 4.84 9.27 10.84
N TYR A 59 3.83 8.57 10.34
CA TYR A 59 2.72 8.09 11.16
C TYR A 59 2.57 6.58 11.15
N ILE A 60 3.17 5.86 10.20
CA ILE A 60 2.94 4.43 10.02
C ILE A 60 3.75 3.61 11.02
N ASP A 61 3.08 2.67 11.68
CA ASP A 61 3.69 1.69 12.57
C ASP A 61 3.87 0.32 11.90
N ARG A 62 2.94 -0.06 11.02
CA ARG A 62 2.94 -1.34 10.29
C ARG A 62 2.41 -1.13 8.87
N TYR A 63 2.99 -1.82 7.89
CA TYR A 63 2.54 -1.75 6.50
C TYR A 63 2.17 -3.14 6.02
N LEU A 64 0.91 -3.33 5.63
CA LEU A 64 0.36 -4.57 5.17
C LEU A 64 0.11 -4.54 3.66
N THR A 65 0.29 -5.66 3.00
CA THR A 65 -0.16 -5.89 1.64
C THR A 65 -1.20 -7.00 1.57
N VAL A 66 -2.13 -6.86 0.64
CA VAL A 66 -3.14 -7.85 0.30
C VAL A 66 -3.14 -8.07 -1.21
N THR A 67 -3.56 -9.23 -1.67
CA THR A 67 -3.67 -9.52 -3.10
C THR A 67 -4.90 -8.84 -3.71
N GLN A 68 -4.92 -8.75 -5.05
CA GLN A 68 -6.06 -8.21 -5.78
C GLN A 68 -7.34 -9.00 -5.47
N GLY A 69 -7.24 -10.33 -5.48
CA GLY A 69 -8.41 -11.19 -5.29
C GLY A 69 -9.03 -11.13 -3.89
N GLU A 70 -8.22 -10.97 -2.85
CA GLU A 70 -8.72 -10.73 -1.48
C GLU A 70 -9.54 -9.44 -1.39
N VAL A 71 -9.09 -8.38 -2.05
CA VAL A 71 -9.82 -7.10 -2.10
C VAL A 71 -11.15 -7.25 -2.85
N PHE A 72 -11.16 -7.97 -3.97
CA PHE A 72 -12.40 -8.26 -4.70
C PHE A 72 -13.37 -9.11 -3.88
N TYR A 73 -12.89 -10.10 -3.14
CA TYR A 73 -13.71 -10.92 -2.25
C TYR A 73 -14.39 -10.08 -1.17
N VAL A 74 -13.60 -9.27 -0.44
CA VAL A 74 -14.11 -8.41 0.63
C VAL A 74 -15.10 -7.39 0.09
N THR A 75 -14.88 -6.90 -1.13
CA THR A 75 -15.81 -5.99 -1.80
C THR A 75 -17.17 -6.62 -2.05
N GLU A 76 -17.22 -7.84 -2.59
CA GLU A 76 -18.48 -8.55 -2.78
C GLU A 76 -19.12 -8.93 -1.43
N ALA A 77 -18.32 -9.34 -0.44
CA ALA A 77 -18.82 -9.67 0.89
C ALA A 77 -19.51 -8.48 1.56
N LEU A 78 -18.90 -7.29 1.52
CA LEU A 78 -19.50 -6.06 2.09
C LEU A 78 -20.79 -5.66 1.37
N VAL A 79 -20.86 -5.85 0.04
CA VAL A 79 -22.09 -5.62 -0.73
C VAL A 79 -23.18 -6.57 -0.25
N LYS A 80 -22.88 -7.86 -0.10
CA LYS A 80 -23.88 -8.89 0.24
C LYS A 80 -24.32 -8.85 1.71
N LEU A 81 -23.42 -8.54 2.63
CA LEU A 81 -23.67 -8.59 4.07
C LEU A 81 -24.17 -7.25 4.60
N GLU A 82 -23.58 -6.15 4.16
CA GLU A 82 -23.81 -4.81 4.73
C GLU A 82 -24.53 -3.86 3.76
N GLY A 83 -24.75 -4.27 2.50
CA GLY A 83 -25.30 -3.38 1.46
C GLY A 83 -24.35 -2.25 1.06
N LEU A 84 -23.06 -2.34 1.43
CA LEU A 84 -22.06 -1.31 1.18
C LEU A 84 -21.46 -1.48 -0.22
N GLU A 85 -22.15 -0.96 -1.22
CA GLU A 85 -21.62 -0.95 -2.58
C GLU A 85 -20.49 0.07 -2.71
N ARG A 86 -19.26 -0.41 -2.94
CA ARG A 86 -18.04 0.41 -3.07
C ARG A 86 -17.12 -0.11 -4.17
N GLY A 87 -16.21 0.73 -4.63
CA GLY A 87 -15.11 0.29 -5.49
C GLY A 87 -14.12 -0.59 -4.72
N PRO A 88 -13.52 -1.61 -5.35
CA PRO A 88 -12.51 -2.47 -4.74
C PRO A 88 -11.35 -1.69 -4.11
N ALA A 89 -10.89 -0.61 -4.74
CA ALA A 89 -9.77 0.17 -4.23
C ALA A 89 -10.04 0.73 -2.82
N GLY A 90 -11.26 1.20 -2.54
CA GLY A 90 -11.68 1.64 -1.21
C GLY A 90 -11.70 0.55 -0.13
N ASN A 91 -11.78 -0.72 -0.52
CA ASN A 91 -11.85 -1.86 0.40
C ASN A 91 -10.48 -2.50 0.67
N THR A 92 -9.39 -1.92 0.17
CA THR A 92 -8.02 -2.39 0.43
C THR A 92 -7.72 -2.46 1.93
N ALA A 93 -8.00 -1.38 2.65
CA ALA A 93 -7.78 -1.33 4.10
C ALA A 93 -8.72 -2.29 4.86
N MET A 94 -9.95 -2.48 4.37
CA MET A 94 -10.89 -3.42 4.97
C MET A 94 -10.43 -4.87 4.78
N ALA A 95 -9.85 -5.22 3.63
CA ALA A 95 -9.29 -6.55 3.41
C ALA A 95 -8.10 -6.84 4.33
N ALA A 96 -7.19 -5.87 4.50
CA ALA A 96 -6.11 -5.99 5.46
C ALA A 96 -6.64 -6.08 6.91
N ALA A 97 -7.64 -5.27 7.26
CA ALA A 97 -8.26 -5.27 8.57
C ALA A 97 -8.96 -6.60 8.90
N PHE A 98 -9.60 -7.23 7.91
CA PHE A 98 -10.24 -8.54 8.08
C PHE A 98 -9.23 -9.62 8.48
N SER A 99 -8.05 -9.62 7.86
CA SER A 99 -6.93 -10.49 8.26
C SER A 99 -6.39 -10.10 9.64
N LEU A 100 -6.07 -8.82 9.84
CA LEU A 100 -5.46 -8.30 11.06
C LEU A 100 -6.31 -8.55 12.30
N ALA A 101 -7.63 -8.37 12.21
CA ALA A 101 -8.55 -8.53 13.33
C ALA A 101 -8.52 -9.95 13.92
N ARG A 102 -8.12 -10.96 13.14
CA ARG A 102 -7.97 -12.34 13.59
C ARG A 102 -6.72 -12.55 14.47
N GLU A 103 -5.73 -11.66 14.37
CA GLU A 103 -4.50 -11.67 15.17
C GLU A 103 -4.66 -10.86 16.48
N LEU A 104 -5.70 -10.03 16.58
CA LEU A 104 -5.91 -9.12 17.69
C LEU A 104 -6.74 -9.75 18.82
N PRO A 105 -6.59 -9.27 20.07
CA PRO A 105 -7.50 -9.62 21.16
C PRO A 105 -8.95 -9.30 20.81
N ARG A 106 -9.89 -10.04 21.41
CA ARG A 106 -11.32 -9.94 21.11
C ARG A 106 -11.89 -8.54 21.35
N GLU A 107 -11.35 -7.83 22.34
CA GLU A 107 -11.73 -6.48 22.76
C GLU A 107 -11.06 -5.36 21.95
N ALA A 108 -10.12 -5.70 21.07
CA ALA A 108 -9.46 -4.73 20.22
C ALA A 108 -10.45 -4.09 19.24
N THR A 109 -10.31 -2.78 19.03
CA THR A 109 -11.13 -2.03 18.06
C THR A 109 -10.26 -1.63 16.88
N VAL A 110 -10.65 -2.07 15.68
CA VAL A 110 -10.01 -1.66 14.42
C VAL A 110 -10.88 -0.61 13.76
N VAL A 111 -10.33 0.58 13.57
CA VAL A 111 -10.99 1.65 12.80
C VAL A 111 -10.40 1.65 11.40
N VAL A 112 -11.25 1.33 10.42
CA VAL A 112 -10.85 1.29 9.02
C VAL A 112 -11.19 2.61 8.36
N GLN A 113 -10.18 3.31 7.82
CA GLN A 113 -10.40 4.49 7.00
C GLN A 113 -10.64 4.05 5.55
N GLU A 114 -11.83 4.37 5.06
CA GLU A 114 -12.24 4.03 3.70
C GLU A 114 -12.08 5.26 2.79
N THR A 115 -11.62 5.05 1.57
CA THR A 115 -11.12 6.13 0.69
C THR A 115 -11.90 6.26 -0.62
N GLU A 116 -12.96 5.48 -0.83
CA GLU A 116 -13.67 5.47 -2.12
C GLU A 116 -15.19 5.32 -2.00
N TYR A 117 -15.89 6.09 -2.83
CA TYR A 117 -17.33 6.03 -3.07
C TYR A 117 -17.65 5.18 -4.32
N THR A 118 -18.86 4.61 -4.39
CA THR A 118 -19.40 3.98 -5.60
C THR A 118 -19.72 5.01 -6.68
N GLY A 119 -19.31 4.74 -7.92
CA GLY A 119 -19.57 5.60 -9.09
C GLY A 119 -19.38 4.85 -10.41
N ALA A 120 -19.61 5.52 -11.54
CA ALA A 120 -19.56 4.91 -12.88
C ALA A 120 -18.25 4.14 -13.13
N GLY A 121 -18.37 2.87 -13.53
CA GLY A 121 -17.23 1.99 -13.82
C GLY A 121 -16.51 1.40 -12.61
N LYS A 122 -16.85 1.81 -11.39
CA LYS A 122 -16.18 1.32 -10.16
C LYS A 122 -16.73 -0.01 -9.64
N HIS A 123 -17.84 -0.50 -10.20
CA HIS A 123 -18.42 -1.78 -9.83
C HIS A 123 -17.39 -2.90 -10.01
N HIS A 124 -17.20 -3.73 -8.97
CA HIS A 124 -16.16 -4.74 -8.94
C HIS A 124 -16.27 -5.76 -10.10
N TRP A 125 -17.48 -6.20 -10.46
CA TRP A 125 -17.70 -7.01 -11.68
C TRP A 125 -17.22 -6.36 -12.99
N ALA A 126 -17.40 -5.04 -13.16
CA ALA A 126 -16.92 -4.34 -14.35
C ALA A 126 -15.39 -4.34 -14.41
N GLN A 127 -14.72 -4.16 -13.26
CA GLN A 127 -13.26 -4.19 -13.18
C GLN A 127 -12.69 -5.59 -13.44
N LEU A 128 -13.35 -6.64 -12.94
CA LEU A 128 -12.98 -8.03 -13.23
C LEU A 128 -13.17 -8.39 -14.71
N ASN A 129 -14.25 -7.91 -15.34
CA ASN A 129 -14.46 -8.12 -16.77
C ASN A 129 -13.40 -7.40 -17.60
N PHE A 130 -13.10 -6.15 -17.27
CA PHE A 130 -12.02 -5.40 -17.92
C PHE A 130 -10.65 -6.08 -17.72
N ALA A 131 -10.37 -6.63 -16.54
CA ALA A 131 -9.15 -7.40 -16.30
C ALA A 131 -9.02 -8.58 -17.27
N LYS A 132 -10.10 -9.33 -17.48
CA LYS A 132 -10.14 -10.44 -18.45
C LYS A 132 -9.89 -9.96 -19.88
N GLU A 133 -10.49 -8.85 -20.29
CA GLU A 133 -10.25 -8.23 -21.60
C GLU A 133 -8.78 -7.80 -21.79
N MET A 134 -8.11 -7.38 -20.71
CA MET A 134 -6.68 -7.03 -20.70
C MET A 134 -5.73 -8.24 -20.62
N GLY A 135 -6.27 -9.46 -20.66
CA GLY A 135 -5.53 -10.72 -20.63
C GLY A 135 -5.13 -11.18 -19.23
N VAL A 136 -5.76 -10.67 -18.18
CA VAL A 136 -5.58 -11.15 -16.80
C VAL A 136 -6.53 -12.31 -16.53
N GLU A 137 -5.99 -13.45 -16.12
CA GLU A 137 -6.79 -14.60 -15.70
C GLU A 137 -7.52 -14.27 -14.40
N VAL A 138 -8.81 -14.58 -14.30
CA VAL A 138 -9.59 -14.43 -13.06
C VAL A 138 -10.24 -15.77 -12.72
N ARG A 139 -9.90 -16.31 -11.55
CA ARG A 139 -10.42 -17.59 -11.07
C ARG A 139 -10.61 -17.59 -9.55
N ALA A 140 -11.38 -18.55 -9.05
CA ALA A 140 -11.39 -18.86 -7.62
C ALA A 140 -10.18 -19.76 -7.25
N GLY A 141 -9.73 -19.70 -6.01
CA GLY A 141 -8.68 -20.59 -5.49
C GLY A 141 -7.91 -20.00 -4.31
N ASP A 142 -6.64 -20.42 -4.15
CA ASP A 142 -5.73 -19.90 -3.13
C ASP A 142 -5.13 -18.53 -3.53
N PRO A 143 -5.35 -17.46 -2.75
CA PRO A 143 -4.76 -16.15 -3.01
C PRO A 143 -3.22 -16.16 -3.12
N ALA A 144 -2.53 -17.15 -2.56
CA ALA A 144 -1.09 -17.32 -2.73
C ALA A 144 -0.66 -17.48 -4.19
N ASP A 145 -1.56 -17.94 -5.06
CA ASP A 145 -1.33 -18.07 -6.50
C ASP A 145 -1.53 -16.75 -7.28
N ASN A 146 -1.97 -15.67 -6.62
CA ASN A 146 -2.19 -14.37 -7.27
C ASN A 146 -0.88 -13.83 -7.87
N LYS A 147 -0.94 -13.37 -9.12
CA LYS A 147 0.21 -12.80 -9.84
C LYS A 147 -0.18 -11.43 -10.38
N PRO A 148 0.33 -10.32 -9.82
CA PRO A 148 -0.01 -8.97 -10.27
C PRO A 148 0.09 -8.81 -11.79
N GLY A 149 -0.97 -8.29 -12.39
CA GLY A 149 -1.09 -8.08 -13.84
C GLY A 149 -1.17 -9.33 -14.72
N SER A 150 -1.27 -10.53 -14.14
CA SER A 150 -1.38 -11.79 -14.89
C SER A 150 -2.53 -12.67 -14.39
N VAL A 151 -2.68 -12.85 -13.08
CA VAL A 151 -3.69 -13.73 -12.47
C VAL A 151 -4.27 -13.07 -11.21
N ILE A 152 -5.59 -12.94 -11.17
CA ILE A 152 -6.37 -12.58 -9.98
C ILE A 152 -7.03 -13.85 -9.45
N VAL A 153 -6.65 -14.25 -8.22
CA VAL A 153 -7.23 -15.42 -7.57
C VAL A 153 -8.15 -14.98 -6.45
N ILE A 154 -9.46 -15.12 -6.67
CA ILE A 154 -10.49 -14.81 -5.68
C ILE A 154 -10.50 -15.93 -4.62
N PRO A 155 -10.34 -15.61 -3.32
CA PRO A 155 -10.51 -16.59 -2.25
C PRO A 155 -11.82 -17.38 -2.38
N GLU A 156 -11.78 -18.68 -2.11
CA GLU A 156 -13.00 -19.50 -2.02
C GLU A 156 -13.67 -19.35 -0.65
N ARG A 157 -12.89 -18.99 0.37
CA ARG A 157 -13.32 -18.87 1.75
C ARG A 157 -12.71 -17.65 2.43
N PRO A 158 -13.38 -17.04 3.42
CA PRO A 158 -12.86 -15.88 4.12
C PRO A 158 -11.52 -16.14 4.83
N GLU A 159 -11.28 -17.36 5.33
CA GLU A 159 -10.06 -17.64 6.11
C GLU A 159 -8.78 -17.59 5.27
N GLN A 160 -8.90 -17.66 3.94
CA GLN A 160 -7.80 -17.54 3.00
C GLN A 160 -7.33 -16.08 2.81
N ILE A 161 -8.10 -15.09 3.30
CA ILE A 161 -7.64 -13.71 3.35
C ILE A 161 -6.54 -13.61 4.40
N GLN A 162 -5.35 -13.27 3.95
CA GLN A 162 -4.13 -13.18 4.73
C GLN A 162 -3.27 -12.01 4.25
N ALA A 163 -3.36 -10.91 4.98
CA ALA A 163 -2.46 -9.77 4.78
C ALA A 163 -1.01 -10.16 5.09
N ARG A 164 -0.07 -9.58 4.35
CA ARG A 164 1.36 -9.82 4.50
C ARG A 164 2.07 -8.56 4.96
N ASP A 165 3.04 -8.71 5.86
CA ASP A 165 3.90 -7.60 6.24
C ASP A 165 4.79 -7.16 5.09
N PHE A 166 4.80 -5.86 4.83
CA PHE A 166 5.76 -5.21 3.96
C PHE A 166 6.90 -4.64 4.80
N ASP A 167 8.10 -4.65 4.24
CA ASP A 167 9.30 -4.17 4.91
C ASP A 167 9.30 -2.64 5.03
N LEU A 168 8.72 -2.14 6.12
CA LEU A 168 8.65 -0.72 6.44
C LEU A 168 10.04 -0.12 6.66
N GLU A 169 10.98 -0.91 7.16
CA GLU A 169 12.35 -0.47 7.41
C GLU A 169 13.10 -0.18 6.11
N ARG A 170 12.93 -1.06 5.12
CA ARG A 170 13.40 -0.81 3.76
C ARG A 170 12.74 0.41 3.11
N MET A 171 11.46 0.69 3.40
CA MET A 171 10.81 1.91 2.93
C MET A 171 11.44 3.17 3.53
N ARG A 172 11.67 3.18 4.85
CA ARG A 172 12.33 4.29 5.55
C ARG A 172 13.73 4.55 5.01
N LYS A 173 14.54 3.51 4.84
CA LYS A 173 15.86 3.63 4.21
C LYS A 173 15.78 4.14 2.76
N SER A 174 14.80 3.66 1.99
CA SER A 174 14.57 4.13 0.61
C SER A 174 14.19 5.60 0.57
N TYR A 175 13.42 6.08 1.54
CA TYR A 175 13.08 7.49 1.71
C TYR A 175 14.34 8.35 1.94
N VAL A 176 15.19 7.96 2.90
CA VAL A 176 16.44 8.69 3.18
C VAL A 176 17.34 8.73 1.94
N ARG A 177 17.51 7.60 1.24
CA ARG A 177 18.27 7.56 -0.01
C ARG A 177 17.71 8.51 -1.07
N ASN A 178 16.40 8.55 -1.26
CA ASN A 178 15.77 9.43 -2.25
C ASN A 178 15.94 10.91 -1.88
N ALA A 179 15.85 11.25 -0.59
CA ALA A 179 16.10 12.61 -0.10
C ALA A 179 17.54 13.07 -0.38
N LEU A 180 18.54 12.20 -0.15
CA LEU A 180 19.94 12.49 -0.47
C LEU A 180 20.17 12.64 -1.97
N HIS A 181 19.58 11.77 -2.79
CA HIS A 181 19.73 11.84 -4.25
C HIS A 181 19.13 13.12 -4.84
N ALA A 182 18.10 13.69 -4.20
CA ALA A 182 17.53 14.97 -4.59
C ALA A 182 18.35 16.18 -4.13
N ALA A 183 19.29 15.99 -3.20
CA ALA A 183 20.16 17.06 -2.71
C ALA A 183 21.30 17.36 -3.70
N PRO A 184 21.90 18.58 -3.63
CA PRO A 184 23.08 18.91 -4.44
C PRO A 184 24.22 17.91 -4.24
N ALA A 185 25.01 17.68 -5.29
CA ALA A 185 26.17 16.79 -5.23
C ALA A 185 27.14 17.20 -4.11
N GLY A 186 27.52 16.24 -3.27
CA GLY A 186 28.41 16.47 -2.12
C GLY A 186 27.73 17.09 -0.90
N TYR A 187 26.41 17.27 -0.91
CA TYR A 187 25.67 17.73 0.28
C TYR A 187 25.85 16.77 1.46
N GLN A 188 26.14 17.33 2.62
CA GLN A 188 26.25 16.61 3.88
C GLN A 188 25.05 17.01 4.76
N PRO A 189 24.23 16.06 5.22
CA PRO A 189 23.10 16.36 6.10
C PRO A 189 23.54 17.11 7.36
N THR A 190 22.85 18.21 7.65
CA THR A 190 23.00 18.96 8.89
C THR A 190 22.23 18.29 10.04
N ALA A 191 22.45 18.72 11.27
CA ALA A 191 21.66 18.23 12.42
C ALA A 191 20.15 18.42 12.22
N ALA A 192 19.74 19.57 11.65
CA ALA A 192 18.34 19.84 11.35
C ALA A 192 17.77 18.90 10.26
N ASP A 193 18.59 18.49 9.28
CA ASP A 193 18.16 17.50 8.29
C ASP A 193 17.99 16.12 8.92
N LEU A 194 18.89 15.72 9.82
CA LEU A 194 18.78 14.44 10.52
C LEU A 194 17.53 14.38 11.41
N GLU A 195 17.25 15.46 12.16
CA GLU A 195 16.02 15.59 12.94
C GLU A 195 14.78 15.54 12.06
N PHE A 196 14.79 16.24 10.93
CA PHE A 196 13.69 16.21 9.97
C PHE A 196 13.47 14.81 9.42
N LEU A 197 14.53 14.15 8.93
CA LEU A 197 14.46 12.81 8.36
C LEU A 197 13.94 11.82 9.40
N ALA A 198 14.44 11.88 10.64
CA ALA A 198 14.00 11.00 11.74
C ALA A 198 12.51 11.18 12.04
N ALA A 199 12.03 12.42 12.09
CA ALA A 199 10.61 12.70 12.24
C ALA A 199 9.79 12.17 11.05
N ASP A 200 10.27 12.35 9.82
CA ASP A 200 9.54 11.98 8.61
C ASP A 200 9.53 10.47 8.35
N THR A 201 10.49 9.72 8.90
CA THR A 201 10.53 8.25 8.87
C THR A 201 9.89 7.58 10.08
N HIS A 202 9.43 8.36 11.08
CA HIS A 202 8.98 7.84 12.37
C HIS A 202 10.03 6.96 13.05
N THR A 203 11.26 7.48 13.12
CA THR A 203 12.43 6.82 13.75
C THR A 203 13.21 7.79 14.62
N SER A 204 14.42 7.42 15.04
CA SER A 204 15.37 8.30 15.74
C SER A 204 16.46 8.83 14.80
N VAL A 205 17.20 9.84 15.26
CA VAL A 205 18.36 10.40 14.55
C VAL A 205 19.45 9.33 14.37
N GLU A 206 19.72 8.55 15.41
CA GLU A 206 20.71 7.46 15.38
C GLU A 206 20.37 6.45 14.28
N ARG A 207 19.08 6.14 14.11
CA ARG A 207 18.64 5.21 13.05
C ARG A 207 18.81 5.80 11.65
N VAL A 208 18.59 7.09 11.48
CA VAL A 208 18.87 7.78 10.21
C VAL A 208 20.36 7.74 9.89
N GLU A 209 21.22 8.01 10.87
CA GLU A 209 22.68 7.89 10.71
C GLU A 209 23.12 6.48 10.31
N GLU A 210 22.48 5.45 10.87
CA GLU A 210 22.69 4.06 10.44
C GLU A 210 22.33 3.86 8.97
N TYR A 211 21.18 4.35 8.51
CA TYR A 211 20.82 4.30 7.09
C TYR A 211 21.87 4.97 6.20
N LEU A 212 22.38 6.13 6.61
CA LEU A 212 23.41 6.86 5.86
C LEU A 212 24.70 6.05 5.74
N ARG A 213 25.15 5.42 6.83
CA ARG A 213 26.32 4.52 6.82
C ARG A 213 26.10 3.35 5.86
N GLU A 214 24.97 2.65 5.99
CA GLU A 214 24.67 1.50 5.15
C GLU A 214 24.50 1.86 3.66
N LEU A 215 24.10 3.09 3.33
CA LEU A 215 24.01 3.56 1.94
C LEU A 215 25.39 3.91 1.36
N ALA A 216 26.30 4.41 2.18
CA ALA A 216 27.67 4.71 1.78
C ALA A 216 28.49 3.43 1.49
N GLU A 217 28.23 2.33 2.20
CA GLU A 217 28.90 1.04 1.98
C GLU A 217 28.50 0.35 0.67
N VAL A 218 27.35 0.72 0.09
CA VAL A 218 26.79 0.11 -1.14
C VAL A 218 27.08 0.97 -2.38
N SER A 219 27.64 2.18 -2.21
CA SER A 219 27.96 3.14 -3.27
C SER A 219 29.42 3.03 -3.72
#